data_AF-A0A291QMG3-F1
#
_entry.id   AF-A0A291QMG3-F1
#
_cell.length_a   1.000
_cell.length_b   1.000
_cell.length_c   1.000
_cell.angle_alpha   90.00
_cell.angle_beta   90.00
_cell.angle_gamma   90.00
#
_symmetry.space_group_name_H-M   'P 1'
#
loop_
_entity.id
_entity.type
_entity.pdbx_description
1 polymer ?
#
loop_
_entity_poly.entity_id
_entity_poly.type
_entity_poly.pdbx_seq_one_letter_code
_entity_poly.pdbx_strand_id
1 'polypeptide(L)'
;MATGIVARALNEAHAVTAGKALFVAAALLHVALLAGFAVKAVRYTDRLLAELRDPARAFGHFTLVAASGVLAARLGAGQVRVVSYGLLVLTGTGWVVIAAYVVAGLRREFRSALPHADGTWFLGVVGLQSIGIALVAVAPGPPRIAFALALWMVGVLLYVTTLAAVAWRLGRHRPGPQLLTPAYWLTMGAVAISTLCGTQVAVHTEALPGC
;
A
#
# COMPACT_ATOMS: atom_id res chain seq x y z
N MET A 1 -5.48 6.43 4.49
CA MET A 1 -5.74 5.39 3.48
C MET A 1 -7.21 5.01 3.42
N ALA A 2 -7.80 4.40 4.47
CA ALA A 2 -9.21 3.96 4.47
C ALA A 2 -10.21 5.06 4.06
N THR A 3 -10.07 6.27 4.63
CA THR A 3 -10.91 7.43 4.27
C THR A 3 -10.87 7.74 2.76
N GLY A 4 -9.72 7.60 2.12
CA GLY A 4 -9.56 7.81 0.67
C GLY A 4 -10.19 6.69 -0.17
N ILE A 5 -10.19 5.46 0.33
CA ILE A 5 -10.86 4.32 -0.33
C ILE A 5 -12.38 4.48 -0.25
N VAL A 6 -12.91 4.80 0.94
CA VAL A 6 -14.35 5.07 1.11
C VAL A 6 -14.78 6.27 0.27
N ALA A 7 -13.96 7.32 0.21
CA ALA A 7 -14.21 8.45 -0.67
C ALA A 7 -14.30 8.05 -2.15
N ARG A 8 -13.46 7.10 -2.61
CA ARG A 8 -13.53 6.56 -3.97
C ARG A 8 -14.83 5.78 -4.19
N ALA A 9 -15.16 4.85 -3.29
CA ALA A 9 -16.38 4.05 -3.38
C ALA A 9 -17.64 4.93 -3.41
N LEU A 10 -17.71 5.98 -2.59
CA LEU A 10 -18.83 6.93 -2.60
C LEU A 10 -18.95 7.70 -3.93
N ASN A 11 -17.82 8.06 -4.55
CA ASN A 11 -17.85 8.69 -5.86
C ASN A 11 -18.34 7.73 -6.94
N GLU A 12 -17.93 6.46 -6.89
CA GLU A 12 -18.41 5.41 -7.80
C GLU A 12 -19.89 5.10 -7.59
N ALA A 13 -20.40 5.23 -6.37
CA ALA A 13 -21.83 5.09 -6.02
C ALA A 13 -22.66 6.38 -6.23
N HIS A 14 -22.17 7.36 -7.00
CA HIS A 14 -22.83 8.65 -7.28
C HIS A 14 -23.09 9.57 -6.06
N ALA A 15 -22.61 9.23 -4.87
CA ALA A 15 -22.65 10.07 -3.67
C ALA A 15 -21.48 11.08 -3.66
N VAL A 16 -21.40 11.89 -4.72
CA VAL A 16 -20.22 12.71 -5.06
C VAL A 16 -19.86 13.73 -3.97
N THR A 17 -20.84 14.35 -3.32
CA THR A 17 -20.59 15.35 -2.27
C THR A 17 -19.90 14.74 -1.06
N ALA A 18 -20.41 13.61 -0.56
CA ALA A 18 -19.81 12.88 0.54
C ALA A 18 -18.43 12.33 0.15
N GLY A 19 -18.30 11.79 -1.07
CA GLY A 19 -17.03 11.32 -1.61
C GLY A 19 -15.96 12.42 -1.67
N LYS A 20 -16.31 13.63 -2.12
CA LYS A 20 -15.40 14.79 -2.13
C LYS A 20 -15.01 15.22 -0.73
N ALA A 21 -15.96 15.31 0.21
CA ALA A 21 -15.68 15.70 1.60
C ALA A 21 -14.70 14.74 2.28
N LEU A 22 -14.94 13.42 2.17
CA LEU A 22 -14.03 12.41 2.72
C LEU A 22 -12.66 12.45 2.02
N PHE A 23 -12.61 12.73 0.71
CA PHE A 23 -11.34 12.85 0.00
C PHE A 23 -10.51 14.03 0.51
N VAL A 24 -11.14 15.20 0.72
CA VAL A 24 -10.45 16.38 1.29
C VAL A 24 -9.94 16.06 2.69
N ALA A 25 -10.75 15.43 3.54
CA ALA A 25 -10.31 14.99 4.87
C ALA A 25 -9.13 14.01 4.78
N ALA A 26 -9.19 13.04 3.86
CA ALA A 26 -8.10 12.08 3.64
C ALA A 26 -6.81 12.78 3.20
N ALA A 27 -6.90 13.78 2.33
CA ALA A 27 -5.75 14.57 1.88
C ALA A 27 -5.15 15.39 3.03
N LEU A 28 -5.96 16.08 3.83
CA LEU A 28 -5.50 16.87 4.97
C LEU A 28 -4.81 16.00 6.03
N LEU A 29 -5.42 14.86 6.39
CA LEU A 29 -4.82 13.90 7.32
C LEU A 29 -3.51 13.34 6.77
N HIS A 30 -3.44 13.09 5.47
CA HIS A 30 -2.22 12.60 4.85
C HIS A 30 -1.11 13.66 4.87
N VAL A 31 -1.42 14.93 4.61
CA VAL A 31 -0.45 16.04 4.73
C VAL A 31 0.08 16.14 6.16
N ALA A 32 -0.80 16.04 7.17
CA ALA A 32 -0.38 16.04 8.57
C ALA A 32 0.55 14.85 8.90
N LEU A 33 0.23 13.65 8.38
CA LEU A 33 1.08 12.47 8.54
C LEU A 33 2.44 12.63 7.85
N LEU A 34 2.45 13.18 6.63
CA LEU A 34 3.70 13.47 5.90
C LEU A 34 4.56 14.48 6.64
N ALA A 35 3.96 15.54 7.18
CA ALA A 35 4.67 16.53 7.99
C ALA A 35 5.26 15.90 9.26
N GLY A 36 4.49 15.09 9.99
CA GLY A 36 4.97 14.36 11.15
C GLY A 36 6.10 13.38 10.81
N PHE A 37 5.98 12.67 9.69
CA PHE A 37 7.03 11.76 9.20
C PHE A 37 8.29 12.53 8.79
N ALA A 38 8.16 13.68 8.12
CA ALA A 38 9.29 14.53 7.76
C ALA A 38 10.02 15.08 8.99
N VAL A 39 9.27 15.55 10.00
CA VAL A 39 9.84 15.97 11.29
C VAL A 39 10.58 14.80 11.94
N LYS A 40 10.01 13.59 11.93
CA LYS A 40 10.66 12.39 12.45
C LYS A 40 11.94 12.04 11.68
N ALA A 41 11.91 12.14 10.36
CA ALA A 41 13.05 11.84 9.50
C ALA A 41 14.21 12.82 9.69
N VAL A 42 13.93 14.11 9.98
CA VAL A 42 14.95 15.15 10.19
C VAL A 42 15.45 15.22 11.63
N ARG A 43 14.54 15.16 12.62
CA ARG A 43 14.90 15.37 14.04
C ARG A 43 15.19 14.09 14.80
N TYR A 44 14.67 12.96 14.35
CA TYR A 44 14.74 11.68 15.03
C TYR A 44 15.19 10.56 14.10
N THR A 45 16.14 10.87 13.20
CA THR A 45 16.64 9.95 12.17
C THR A 45 17.10 8.62 12.74
N ASP A 46 17.83 8.64 13.86
CA ASP A 46 18.32 7.40 14.49
C ASP A 46 17.17 6.50 14.97
N ARG A 47 16.10 7.11 15.51
CA ARG A 47 14.91 6.36 15.94
C ARG A 47 14.17 5.79 14.74
N LEU A 48 14.03 6.56 13.67
CA LEU A 48 13.43 6.08 12.42
C LEU A 48 14.24 4.93 11.82
N LEU A 49 15.56 5.03 11.81
CA LEU A 49 16.43 3.99 11.26
C LEU A 49 16.40 2.72 12.11
N ALA A 50 16.29 2.86 13.44
CA ALA A 50 16.08 1.74 14.34
C ALA A 50 14.75 1.03 14.09
N GLU A 51 13.66 1.79 13.88
CA GLU A 51 12.35 1.22 13.53
C GLU A 51 12.34 0.51 12.18
N LEU A 52 13.00 1.08 11.16
CA LEU A 52 13.11 0.44 9.84
C LEU A 52 13.93 -0.84 9.87
N ARG A 53 14.93 -0.94 10.76
CA ARG A 53 15.75 -2.14 10.94
C ARG A 53 15.03 -3.26 11.70
N ASP A 54 14.00 -2.92 12.47
CA ASP A 54 13.14 -3.90 13.16
C ASP A 54 12.03 -4.37 12.20
N PRO A 55 12.06 -5.62 11.71
CA PRO A 55 11.06 -6.13 10.78
C PRO A 55 9.63 -6.00 11.31
N ALA A 56 9.40 -6.11 12.62
CA ALA A 56 8.06 -6.02 13.20
C ALA A 56 7.47 -4.61 13.10
N ARG A 57 8.32 -3.57 13.07
CA ARG A 57 7.90 -2.15 12.98
C ARG A 57 7.97 -1.62 11.56
N ALA A 58 8.92 -2.12 10.76
CA ALA A 58 9.16 -1.70 9.38
C ALA A 58 7.88 -1.79 8.53
N PHE A 59 7.10 -2.87 8.67
CA PHE A 59 5.87 -3.06 7.90
C PHE A 59 4.83 -1.97 8.13
N GLY A 60 4.76 -1.39 9.33
CA GLY A 60 3.84 -0.30 9.66
C GLY A 60 4.05 0.94 8.78
N HIS A 61 5.28 1.21 8.33
CA HIS A 61 5.59 2.37 7.49
C HIS A 61 5.01 2.28 6.07
N PHE A 62 4.67 1.08 5.58
CA PHE A 62 3.98 0.93 4.30
C PHE A 62 2.58 1.56 4.30
N THR A 63 2.00 1.87 5.47
CA THR A 63 0.74 2.66 5.54
C THR A 63 0.87 4.03 4.88
N LEU A 64 2.02 4.69 5.01
CA LEU A 64 2.28 6.00 4.40
C LEU A 64 2.41 5.87 2.88
N VAL A 65 3.06 4.80 2.42
CA VAL A 65 3.16 4.43 1.01
C VAL A 65 1.77 4.20 0.43
N ALA A 66 0.97 3.33 1.04
CA ALA A 66 -0.39 3.02 0.61
C ALA A 66 -1.29 4.27 0.58
N ALA A 67 -1.22 5.13 1.62
CA ALA A 67 -1.98 6.37 1.65
C ALA A 67 -1.61 7.31 0.50
N SER A 68 -0.30 7.48 0.25
CA SER A 68 0.21 8.31 -0.86
C SER A 68 -0.26 7.77 -2.21
N GLY A 69 -0.23 6.44 -2.40
CA GLY A 69 -0.62 5.80 -3.66
C GLY A 69 -2.12 5.90 -3.95
N VAL A 70 -2.97 5.75 -2.93
CA VAL A 70 -4.43 5.95 -3.06
C VAL A 70 -4.76 7.39 -3.48
N LEU A 71 -4.07 8.38 -2.91
CA LEU A 71 -4.23 9.79 -3.29
C LEU A 71 -3.68 10.05 -4.70
N ALA A 72 -2.51 9.50 -5.03
CA ALA A 72 -1.92 9.60 -6.36
C ALA A 72 -2.89 9.09 -7.43
N ALA A 73 -3.44 7.89 -7.24
CA ALA A 73 -4.42 7.29 -8.15
C ALA A 73 -5.64 8.19 -8.36
N ARG A 74 -6.21 8.73 -7.27
CA ARG A 74 -7.41 9.57 -7.37
C ARG A 74 -7.16 10.92 -8.04
N LEU A 75 -5.98 11.51 -7.82
CA LEU A 75 -5.58 12.78 -8.44
C LEU A 75 -5.14 12.61 -9.89
N GLY A 76 -4.60 11.44 -10.25
CA GLY A 76 -4.17 11.11 -11.62
C GLY A 76 -5.33 11.09 -12.60
N ALA A 77 -6.50 10.62 -12.14
CA ALA A 77 -7.76 10.69 -12.88
C ALA A 77 -8.36 12.11 -12.98
N GLY A 78 -7.74 13.12 -12.37
CA GLY A 78 -8.24 14.50 -12.32
C GLY A 78 -7.33 15.53 -13.00
N GLN A 79 -7.59 16.82 -12.73
CA GLN A 79 -6.87 17.94 -13.37
C GLN A 79 -5.47 18.23 -12.77
N VAL A 80 -5.13 17.64 -11.62
CA VAL A 80 -3.91 17.97 -10.86
C VAL A 80 -2.82 16.90 -11.04
N ARG A 81 -2.47 16.59 -12.30
CA ARG A 81 -1.54 15.51 -12.65
C ARG A 81 -0.14 15.65 -12.05
N VAL A 82 0.37 16.88 -11.89
CA VAL A 82 1.72 17.12 -11.32
C VAL A 82 1.81 16.61 -9.87
N VAL A 83 0.80 16.89 -9.04
CA VAL A 83 0.77 16.41 -7.65
C VAL A 83 0.64 14.89 -7.60
N SER A 84 -0.18 14.32 -8.50
CA SER A 84 -0.32 12.86 -8.64
C SER A 84 1.01 12.18 -8.98
N TYR A 85 1.78 12.74 -9.91
CA TYR A 85 3.14 12.24 -10.22
C TYR A 85 4.07 12.32 -9.01
N GLY A 86 4.08 13.45 -8.29
CA GLY A 86 4.91 13.60 -7.09
C GLY A 86 4.59 12.54 -6.03
N LEU A 87 3.30 12.29 -5.79
CA LEU A 87 2.85 11.23 -4.87
C LEU A 87 3.20 9.83 -5.40
N LEU A 88 3.09 9.57 -6.69
CA LEU A 88 3.49 8.29 -7.29
C LEU A 88 4.98 8.01 -7.07
N VAL A 89 5.84 9.01 -7.29
CA VAL A 89 7.28 8.90 -7.04
C VAL A 89 7.53 8.64 -5.55
N LEU A 90 6.88 9.40 -4.67
CA LEU A 90 6.98 9.21 -3.22
C LEU A 90 6.57 7.78 -2.79
N THR A 91 5.45 7.28 -3.33
CA THR A 91 4.98 5.91 -3.07
C THR A 91 5.99 4.88 -3.56
N GLY A 92 6.47 5.00 -4.80
CA GLY A 92 7.42 4.06 -5.39
C GLY A 92 8.74 4.02 -4.63
N THR A 93 9.35 5.18 -4.39
CA THR A 93 10.60 5.29 -3.63
C THR A 93 10.43 4.81 -2.20
N GLY A 94 9.36 5.23 -1.52
CA GLY A 94 9.08 4.81 -0.15
C GLY A 94 8.90 3.30 -0.04
N TRP A 95 8.20 2.67 -0.98
CA TRP A 95 8.02 1.22 -1.00
C TRP A 95 9.36 0.50 -1.15
N VAL A 96 10.19 0.91 -2.12
CA VAL A 96 11.51 0.29 -2.37
C VAL A 96 12.42 0.41 -1.16
N VAL A 97 12.48 1.60 -0.54
CA VAL A 97 13.31 1.83 0.66
C VAL A 97 12.87 0.93 1.80
N ILE A 98 11.57 0.90 2.14
CA ILE A 98 11.07 0.07 3.25
C ILE A 98 11.25 -1.42 2.92
N ALA A 99 10.96 -1.85 1.69
CA ALA A 99 11.14 -3.23 1.25
C ALA A 99 12.61 -3.68 1.36
N ALA A 100 13.57 -2.81 1.03
CA ALA A 100 14.99 -3.12 1.18
C ALA A 100 15.36 -3.39 2.65
N TYR A 101 14.87 -2.56 3.59
CA TYR A 101 15.09 -2.79 5.02
C TYR A 101 14.43 -4.07 5.53
N VAL A 102 13.17 -4.32 5.13
CA VAL A 102 12.45 -5.54 5.48
C VAL A 102 13.19 -6.77 4.97
N VAL A 103 13.58 -6.79 3.69
CA VAL A 103 14.32 -7.92 3.09
C VAL A 103 15.68 -8.11 3.78
N ALA A 104 16.39 -7.03 4.08
CA ALA A 104 17.67 -7.11 4.80
C ALA A 104 17.50 -7.70 6.22
N GLY A 105 16.48 -7.27 6.97
CA GLY A 105 16.16 -7.81 8.28
C GLY A 105 15.74 -9.28 8.23
N LEU A 106 14.84 -9.63 7.30
CA LEU A 106 14.40 -11.01 7.09
C LEU A 106 15.56 -11.92 6.64
N ARG A 107 16.51 -11.44 5.83
CA ARG A 107 17.69 -12.26 5.44
C ARG A 107 18.62 -12.57 6.60
N ARG A 108 18.77 -11.63 7.55
CA ARG A 108 19.60 -11.84 8.75
C ARG A 108 18.93 -12.78 9.74
N GLU A 109 17.61 -12.68 9.88
CA GLU A 109 16.87 -13.21 11.01
C GLU A 109 15.54 -13.89 10.60
N PHE A 110 15.53 -14.61 9.48
CA PHE A 110 14.28 -15.18 8.93
C PHE A 110 13.55 -16.09 9.92
N ARG A 111 14.29 -16.99 10.61
CA ARG A 111 13.71 -17.96 11.55
C ARG A 111 13.18 -17.29 12.82
N SER A 112 13.77 -16.18 13.27
CA SER A 112 13.29 -15.41 14.42
C SER A 112 12.17 -14.42 14.07
N ALA A 113 12.08 -13.99 12.81
CA ALA A 113 11.02 -13.11 12.33
C ALA A 113 9.68 -13.83 12.09
N LEU A 114 9.71 -15.09 11.63
CA LEU A 114 8.50 -15.84 11.28
C LEU A 114 7.49 -16.02 12.44
N PRO A 115 7.92 -16.27 13.70
CA PRO A 115 7.03 -16.27 14.87
C PRO A 115 6.35 -14.92 15.17
N HIS A 116 6.85 -13.83 14.60
CA HIS A 116 6.32 -12.46 14.77
C HIS A 116 5.49 -12.00 13.57
N ALA A 117 5.35 -12.83 12.52
CA ALA A 117 4.56 -12.48 11.34
C ALA A 117 3.09 -12.26 11.68
N ASP A 118 2.61 -11.03 11.57
CA ASP A 118 1.22 -10.67 11.83
C ASP A 118 0.58 -10.03 10.60
N GLY A 119 -0.66 -9.58 10.74
CA GLY A 119 -1.38 -9.01 9.62
C GLY A 119 -0.79 -7.69 9.08
N THR A 120 0.14 -7.04 9.78
CA THR A 120 0.80 -5.82 9.26
C THR A 120 1.68 -6.11 8.04
N TRP A 121 2.13 -7.34 7.86
CA TRP A 121 2.96 -7.75 6.71
C TRP A 121 2.23 -7.52 5.38
N PHE A 122 0.91 -7.62 5.38
CA PHE A 122 0.06 -7.33 4.22
C PHE A 122 0.13 -5.87 3.77
N LEU A 123 0.61 -4.94 4.60
CA LEU A 123 0.82 -3.55 4.18
C LEU A 123 1.82 -3.43 3.02
N GLY A 124 2.80 -4.35 2.93
CA GLY A 124 3.70 -4.41 1.78
C GLY A 124 2.94 -4.66 0.48
N VAL A 125 1.98 -5.60 0.49
CA VAL A 125 1.07 -5.86 -0.65
C VAL A 125 0.24 -4.64 -0.97
N VAL A 126 -0.42 -4.07 0.04
CA VAL A 126 -1.30 -2.91 -0.12
C VAL A 126 -0.55 -1.72 -0.74
N GLY A 127 0.66 -1.46 -0.26
CA GLY A 127 1.53 -0.42 -0.81
C GLY A 127 1.89 -0.69 -2.28
N LEU A 128 2.27 -1.92 -2.61
CA LEU A 128 2.67 -2.30 -3.96
C LEU A 128 1.50 -2.19 -4.96
N GLN A 129 0.33 -2.70 -4.59
CA GLN A 129 -0.88 -2.60 -5.40
C GLN A 129 -1.33 -1.15 -5.59
N SER A 130 -1.14 -0.30 -4.58
CA SER A 130 -1.41 1.14 -4.70
C SER A 130 -0.52 1.83 -5.75
N ILE A 131 0.73 1.38 -5.91
CA ILE A 131 1.63 1.87 -6.98
C ILE A 131 1.07 1.48 -8.35
N GLY A 132 0.68 0.22 -8.53
CA GLY A 132 0.11 -0.28 -9.78
C GLY A 132 -1.12 0.52 -10.21
N ILE A 133 -2.06 0.75 -9.28
CA ILE A 133 -3.26 1.57 -9.52
C ILE A 133 -2.88 3.01 -9.88
N ALA A 134 -1.97 3.63 -9.11
CA ALA A 134 -1.55 5.00 -9.38
C ALA A 134 -0.87 5.13 -10.74
N LEU A 135 -0.04 4.17 -11.13
CA LEU A 135 0.71 4.18 -12.37
C LEU A 135 -0.20 4.23 -13.60
N VAL A 136 -1.24 3.40 -13.64
CA VAL A 136 -2.22 3.40 -14.75
C VAL A 136 -3.13 4.63 -14.71
N ALA A 137 -3.41 5.18 -13.53
CA ALA A 137 -4.27 6.35 -13.38
C ALA A 137 -3.61 7.67 -13.80
N VAL A 138 -2.29 7.84 -13.62
CA VAL A 138 -1.62 9.11 -13.92
C VAL A 138 -1.39 9.31 -15.42
N ALA A 139 -0.91 8.28 -16.10
CA ALA A 139 -0.61 8.31 -17.52
C ALA A 139 -0.72 6.90 -18.10
N PRO A 140 -1.91 6.48 -18.55
CA PRO A 140 -2.06 5.18 -19.16
C PRO A 140 -1.27 5.11 -20.48
N GLY A 141 -0.62 3.97 -20.71
CA GLY A 141 0.13 3.68 -21.93
C GLY A 141 0.76 2.30 -21.87
N PRO A 142 1.04 1.64 -23.02
CA PRO A 142 1.47 0.24 -23.06
C PRO A 142 2.61 -0.13 -22.09
N PRO A 143 3.73 0.62 -22.00
CA PRO A 143 4.81 0.24 -21.08
C PRO A 143 4.42 0.39 -19.60
N ARG A 144 3.58 1.37 -19.27
CA ARG A 144 3.13 1.61 -17.89
C ARG A 144 2.09 0.58 -17.47
N ILE A 145 1.22 0.16 -18.38
CA ILE A 145 0.24 -0.91 -18.15
C ILE A 145 0.96 -2.24 -17.95
N ALA A 146 1.93 -2.58 -18.80
CA ALA A 146 2.75 -3.78 -18.62
C ALA A 146 3.51 -3.76 -17.28
N PHE A 147 4.06 -2.61 -16.89
CA PHE A 147 4.72 -2.47 -15.60
C PHE A 147 3.74 -2.58 -14.42
N ALA A 148 2.55 -1.99 -14.52
CA ALA A 148 1.49 -2.14 -13.52
C ALA A 148 1.01 -3.60 -13.40
N LEU A 149 0.93 -4.33 -14.51
CA LEU A 149 0.62 -5.76 -14.52
C LEU A 149 1.71 -6.57 -13.80
N ALA A 150 2.99 -6.27 -14.05
CA ALA A 150 4.09 -6.89 -13.34
C ALA A 150 4.02 -6.61 -11.83
N LEU A 151 3.77 -5.36 -11.43
CA LEU A 151 3.58 -4.99 -10.02
C LEU A 151 2.38 -5.71 -9.39
N TRP A 152 1.28 -5.86 -10.14
CA TRP A 152 0.10 -6.59 -9.69
C TRP A 152 0.42 -8.07 -9.43
N MET A 153 1.11 -8.73 -10.36
CA MET A 153 1.54 -10.13 -10.22
C MET A 153 2.47 -10.31 -9.01
N VAL A 154 3.45 -9.42 -8.85
CA VAL A 154 4.35 -9.44 -7.68
C VAL A 154 3.56 -9.21 -6.39
N GLY A 155 2.57 -8.31 -6.40
CA GLY A 155 1.69 -8.08 -5.25
C GLY A 155 0.85 -9.31 -4.88
N VAL A 156 0.31 -10.03 -5.86
CA VAL A 156 -0.42 -11.29 -5.65
C VAL A 156 0.50 -12.36 -5.07
N LEU A 157 1.72 -12.51 -5.59
CA LEU A 157 2.70 -13.45 -5.04
C LEU A 157 3.09 -13.08 -3.60
N LEU A 158 3.31 -11.79 -3.33
CA LEU A 158 3.59 -11.28 -1.99
C LEU A 158 2.42 -11.53 -1.03
N TYR A 159 1.18 -11.43 -1.52
CA TYR A 159 -0.02 -11.76 -0.74
C TYR A 159 -0.04 -13.23 -0.34
N VAL A 160 0.15 -14.15 -1.30
CA VAL A 160 0.12 -15.59 -1.04
C VAL A 160 1.23 -16.00 -0.07
N THR A 161 2.45 -15.47 -0.26
CA THR A 161 3.58 -15.77 0.64
C THR A 161 3.36 -15.21 2.05
N THR A 162 2.83 -14.00 2.17
CA THR A 162 2.48 -13.40 3.47
C THR A 162 1.37 -14.19 4.17
N LEU A 163 0.34 -14.58 3.42
CA LEU A 163 -0.75 -15.40 3.95
C LEU A 163 -0.25 -16.76 4.44
N ALA A 164 0.63 -17.42 3.68
CA ALA A 164 1.24 -18.67 4.10
C ALA A 164 2.06 -18.51 5.40
N ALA A 165 2.85 -17.44 5.51
CA ALA A 165 3.64 -17.15 6.73
C ALA A 165 2.74 -16.93 7.96
N VAL A 166 1.68 -16.13 7.80
CA VAL A 166 0.72 -15.83 8.87
C VAL A 166 -0.07 -17.09 9.26
N ALA A 167 -0.56 -17.85 8.27
CA ALA A 167 -1.29 -19.09 8.51
C ALA A 167 -0.42 -20.15 9.21
N TRP A 168 0.83 -20.30 8.79
CA TRP A 168 1.80 -21.17 9.46
C TRP A 168 2.01 -20.77 10.92
N ARG A 169 2.16 -19.46 11.20
CA ARG A 169 2.32 -18.95 12.57
C ARG A 169 1.10 -19.27 13.42
N LEU A 170 -0.09 -18.97 12.92
CA LEU A 170 -1.37 -19.23 13.61
C LEU A 170 -1.59 -20.72 13.87
N GLY A 171 -1.15 -21.59 12.96
CA GLY A 171 -1.22 -23.04 13.12
C GLY A 171 -0.32 -23.57 14.23
N ARG A 172 0.88 -22.97 14.42
CA ARG A 172 1.85 -23.38 15.45
C ARG A 172 1.66 -22.69 16.80
N HIS A 173 1.23 -21.43 16.78
CA HIS A 173 1.03 -20.62 17.96
C HIS A 173 -0.38 -20.07 17.88
N ARG A 174 -1.35 -20.81 18.43
CA ARG A 174 -2.75 -20.36 18.44
C ARG A 174 -2.85 -19.14 19.36
N PRO A 175 -3.09 -17.93 18.82
CA PRO A 175 -3.31 -16.78 19.67
C PRO A 175 -4.63 -16.99 20.44
N GLY A 176 -4.66 -16.57 21.70
CA GLY A 176 -5.92 -16.50 22.45
C GLY A 176 -6.92 -15.55 21.75
N PRO A 177 -8.23 -15.66 22.03
CA PRO A 177 -9.25 -14.83 21.38
C PRO A 177 -8.99 -13.32 21.50
N GLN A 178 -8.35 -12.87 22.59
CA GLN A 178 -8.01 -11.46 22.79
C GLN A 178 -6.87 -10.96 21.87
N LEU A 179 -6.15 -11.88 21.21
CA LEU A 179 -5.00 -11.60 20.36
C LEU A 179 -5.35 -11.66 18.86
N LEU A 180 -6.63 -11.87 18.50
CA LEU A 180 -7.15 -11.62 17.15
C LEU A 180 -7.25 -10.12 16.91
N THR A 181 -6.08 -9.51 16.69
CA THR A 181 -5.96 -8.06 16.55
C THR A 181 -6.56 -7.55 15.24
N PRO A 182 -6.90 -6.25 15.18
CA PRO A 182 -7.27 -5.57 13.94
C PRO A 182 -6.28 -5.76 12.79
N ALA A 183 -5.02 -6.11 13.09
CA ALA A 183 -4.01 -6.38 12.08
C ALA A 183 -4.42 -7.52 11.13
N TYR A 184 -5.11 -8.57 11.60
CA TYR A 184 -5.52 -9.68 10.74
C TYR A 184 -6.55 -9.27 9.67
N TRP A 185 -7.30 -8.18 9.88
CA TRP A 185 -8.24 -7.64 8.89
C TRP A 185 -7.54 -7.07 7.65
N LEU A 186 -6.23 -6.80 7.73
CA LEU A 186 -5.44 -6.41 6.57
C LEU A 186 -5.38 -7.51 5.49
N THR A 187 -5.66 -8.77 5.83
CA THR A 187 -5.85 -9.84 4.83
C THR A 187 -6.97 -9.46 3.86
N MET A 188 -8.13 -9.06 4.38
CA MET A 188 -9.30 -8.63 3.60
C MET A 188 -9.00 -7.34 2.81
N GLY A 189 -8.29 -6.40 3.43
CA GLY A 189 -7.88 -5.16 2.77
C GLY A 189 -6.92 -5.41 1.59
N ALA A 190 -5.96 -6.32 1.77
CA ALA A 190 -4.96 -6.65 0.75
C ALA A 190 -5.53 -7.42 -0.43
N VAL A 191 -6.48 -8.34 -0.22
CA VAL A 191 -7.19 -8.99 -1.33
C VAL A 191 -8.04 -7.97 -2.10
N ALA A 192 -8.79 -7.10 -1.40
CA ALA A 192 -9.66 -6.12 -2.05
C ALA A 192 -8.88 -5.14 -2.95
N ILE A 193 -7.75 -4.60 -2.46
CA ILE A 193 -6.92 -3.70 -3.28
C ILE A 193 -6.19 -4.44 -4.40
N SER A 194 -5.84 -5.72 -4.22
CA SER A 194 -5.25 -6.53 -5.29
C SER A 194 -6.26 -6.78 -6.40
N THR A 195 -7.52 -7.07 -6.07
CA THR A 195 -8.61 -7.17 -7.05
C THR A 195 -8.82 -5.84 -7.76
N LEU A 196 -8.89 -4.72 -7.01
CA LEU A 196 -9.02 -3.38 -7.60
C LEU A 196 -7.86 -3.07 -8.55
N CYS A 197 -6.61 -3.37 -8.18
CA CYS A 197 -5.47 -3.16 -9.06
C CYS A 197 -5.59 -3.99 -10.34
N GLY A 198 -5.97 -5.26 -10.23
CA GLY A 198 -6.18 -6.13 -11.39
C GLY A 198 -7.25 -5.59 -12.34
N THR A 199 -8.39 -5.14 -11.80
CA THR A 199 -9.46 -4.57 -12.64
C THR A 199 -9.04 -3.27 -13.30
N GLN A 200 -8.31 -2.41 -12.59
CA GLN A 200 -7.81 -1.15 -13.17
C GLN A 200 -6.78 -1.41 -14.27
N VAL A 201 -5.90 -2.39 -14.12
CA VAL A 201 -4.95 -2.78 -15.18
C VAL A 201 -5.70 -3.35 -16.39
N ALA A 202 -6.67 -4.23 -16.17
CA ALA A 202 -7.47 -4.83 -17.25
C ALA A 202 -8.21 -3.77 -18.09
N VAL A 203 -8.96 -2.87 -17.43
CA VAL A 203 -9.72 -1.81 -18.12
C VAL A 203 -8.82 -0.92 -18.97
N HIS A 204 -7.63 -0.56 -18.48
CA HIS A 204 -6.70 0.27 -19.27
C HIS A 204 -6.02 -0.51 -20.40
N THR A 205 -5.93 -1.84 -20.29
CA THR A 205 -5.41 -2.71 -21.36
C THR A 205 -6.41 -2.80 -22.50
N GLU A 206 -7.70 -3.00 -22.19
CA GLU A 206 -8.79 -3.06 -23.18
C GLU A 206 -8.99 -1.71 -23.91
N ALA A 207 -8.66 -0.60 -23.26
CA ALA A 207 -8.74 0.73 -23.86
C ALA A 207 -7.63 1.02 -24.89
N LEU A 208 -6.61 0.16 -25.03
CA LEU A 208 -5.56 0.33 -26.05
C LEU A 208 -6.06 -0.17 -27.42
N PRO A 209 -6.04 0.65 -28.48
CA PRO A 209 -6.43 0.20 -29.81
C PRO A 209 -5.40 -0.82 -30.33
N GLY A 210 -5.84 -2.06 -30.58
CA GLY A 210 -5.04 -3.10 -31.25
C GLY A 210 -4.66 -4.34 -30.43
N CYS A 211 -5.36 -4.64 -29.33
CA CYS A 211 -5.34 -5.96 -28.67
C CYS A 211 -6.67 -6.69 -28.92
#